data_AF-A0A1B6F2V9-F1
#
_entry.id   AF-A0A1B6F2V9-F1
#
_cell.length_a   1.000
_cell.length_b   1.000
_cell.length_c   1.000
_cell.angle_alpha   90.00
_cell.angle_beta   90.00
_cell.angle_gamma   90.00
#
_symmetry.space_group_name_H-M   'P 1'
#
loop_
_entity.id
_entity.type
_entity.pdbx_description
1 polymer ?
#
loop_
_entity_poly.entity_id
_entity_poly.type
_entity_poly.pdbx_seq_one_letter_code
_entity_poly.pdbx_strand_id
1 'polypeptide(L)'
;ASVPGSSGTRNLKENISDLKAQIAANQKGINLVRELIDVYGLDVVQAYMGHIQQNAELAVRDMLRDIGRATPSHQLSAVEYLDDGSPIQLTVDIDVNTGSAVCDFSGTGPEVWGNCNAPRAITMSALIYCLRCMIGRDVPLNQGCLYPVKTVIPEGCLLDPSDDAAVVGGNVQTSQRIVDVVFKAFKTCAASQGCMNNVTFGQEGWGYYETVAGGAGAGPTWHGHSGVHTHMTNTRITDPEVLENRYPVILQQFSLRPGSGGGGQYCGGDGVVRELLFRAPMTLSILTERRVFAPYGLEGGLPGAKGLNLMLKADGRIINLGAKTAINVDPGDVFQMFTPGGGGWGAVGKGESLQHPNKPCSVLERGSLFEYRKAQESV
;
A
#
# COMPACT_ATOMS: atom_id res chain seq x y z
N ALA A 1 -3.25 5.54 30.75
CA ALA A 1 -4.32 5.49 29.72
C ALA A 1 -5.66 5.42 30.45
N SER A 2 -6.69 6.10 29.96
CA SER A 2 -8.05 6.05 30.53
C SER A 2 -8.80 4.75 30.21
N VAL A 3 -8.31 3.97 29.25
CA VAL A 3 -8.89 2.68 28.83
C VAL A 3 -8.12 1.53 29.49
N PRO A 4 -8.79 0.62 30.24
CA PRO A 4 -8.15 -0.56 30.82
C PRO A 4 -7.41 -1.40 29.76
N GLY A 5 -6.20 -1.86 30.09
CA GLY A 5 -5.38 -2.65 29.17
C GLY A 5 -4.63 -1.84 28.09
N SER A 6 -4.87 -0.53 27.98
CA SER A 6 -4.10 0.35 27.10
C SER A 6 -2.81 0.82 27.78
N SER A 7 -1.68 0.73 27.07
CA SER A 7 -0.39 1.28 27.50
C SER A 7 -0.10 2.59 26.78
N GLY A 8 0.70 3.46 27.40
CA GLY A 8 1.24 4.64 26.74
C GLY A 8 2.28 4.24 25.67
N THR A 9 2.84 5.24 24.99
CA THR A 9 3.93 4.99 24.04
C THR A 9 5.10 4.25 24.71
N ARG A 10 5.69 3.29 23.99
CA ARG A 10 6.92 2.59 24.42
C ARG A 10 8.16 3.50 24.30
N ASN A 11 8.12 4.49 23.41
CA ASN A 11 9.28 5.32 23.05
C ASN A 11 8.96 6.82 23.21
N LEU A 12 8.63 7.27 24.42
CA LEU A 12 8.22 8.67 24.67
C LEU A 12 9.21 9.72 24.13
N LYS A 13 10.51 9.45 24.25
CA LYS A 13 11.56 10.36 23.75
C LYS A 13 11.51 10.52 22.23
N GLU A 14 11.26 9.44 21.50
CA GLU A 14 11.12 9.46 20.04
C GLU A 14 9.84 10.20 19.65
N ASN A 15 8.71 9.89 20.28
CA ASN A 15 7.45 10.60 20.05
C ASN A 15 7.57 12.11 20.24
N ILE A 16 8.27 12.56 21.29
CA ILE A 16 8.52 14.00 21.53
C ILE A 16 9.41 14.58 20.42
N SER A 17 10.39 13.83 19.94
CA SER A 17 11.28 14.26 18.85
C SER A 17 10.50 14.40 17.53
N ASP A 18 9.59 13.47 17.24
CA ASP A 18 8.69 13.54 16.08
C ASP A 18 7.78 14.77 16.14
N LEU A 19 7.18 15.05 17.30
CA LEU A 19 6.38 16.26 17.49
C LEU A 19 7.19 17.54 17.26
N LYS A 20 8.43 17.60 17.77
CA LYS A 20 9.33 18.73 17.52
C LYS A 20 9.67 18.87 16.04
N ALA A 21 9.91 17.77 15.34
CA ALA A 21 10.17 17.78 13.90
C ALA A 21 8.96 18.29 13.11
N GLN A 22 7.74 17.86 13.46
CA GLN A 22 6.50 18.37 12.86
C GLN A 22 6.32 19.88 13.08
N ILE A 23 6.58 20.37 14.29
CA ILE A 23 6.54 21.81 14.61
C ILE A 23 7.55 22.58 13.75
N ALA A 24 8.79 22.09 13.65
CA ALA A 24 9.84 22.72 12.85
C ALA A 24 9.48 22.76 11.35
N ALA A 25 8.92 21.67 10.81
CA ALA A 25 8.45 21.60 9.43
C ALA A 25 7.32 22.62 9.16
N ASN A 26 6.33 22.69 10.05
CA ASN A 26 5.24 23.67 9.95
C ASN A 26 5.75 25.11 10.03
N GLN A 27 6.69 25.38 10.93
CA GLN A 27 7.30 26.71 11.04
C GLN A 27 8.06 27.10 9.77
N LYS A 28 8.80 26.17 9.15
CA LYS A 28 9.44 26.41 7.86
C LYS A 28 8.40 26.69 6.77
N GLY A 29 7.30 25.93 6.73
CA GLY A 29 6.20 26.15 5.80
C GLY A 29 5.57 27.55 5.94
N ILE A 30 5.30 27.99 7.18
CA ILE A 30 4.81 29.35 7.46
C ILE A 30 5.77 30.41 6.92
N ASN A 31 7.07 30.25 7.16
CA ASN A 31 8.06 31.21 6.70
C ASN A 31 8.12 31.28 5.16
N LEU A 32 8.13 30.13 4.48
CA LEU A 32 8.14 30.07 3.01
C LEU A 32 6.88 30.70 2.38
N VAL A 33 5.71 30.50 2.99
CA VAL A 33 4.46 31.15 2.54
C VAL A 33 4.51 32.66 2.76
N ARG A 34 5.06 33.12 3.89
CA ARG A 34 5.26 34.56 4.14
C ARG A 34 6.21 35.18 3.12
N GLU A 35 7.35 34.54 2.85
CA GLU A 35 8.30 34.99 1.82
C GLU A 35 7.63 35.11 0.43
N LEU A 36 6.77 34.15 0.06
CA LEU A 36 5.98 34.24 -1.17
C LEU A 36 5.01 35.43 -1.17
N ILE A 37 4.33 35.68 -0.04
CA ILE A 37 3.41 36.81 0.11
C ILE A 37 4.16 38.15 0.06
N ASP A 38 5.35 38.24 0.64
CA ASP A 38 6.16 39.46 0.63
C ASP A 38 6.64 39.81 -0.79
N VAL A 39 6.92 38.80 -1.62
CA VAL A 39 7.38 39.00 -3.01
C VAL A 39 6.22 39.27 -3.98
N TYR A 40 5.12 38.53 -3.88
CA TYR A 40 4.04 38.54 -4.88
C TYR A 40 2.74 39.21 -4.40
N GLY A 41 2.59 39.46 -3.10
CA GLY A 41 1.35 39.94 -2.49
C GLY A 41 0.37 38.81 -2.17
N LEU A 42 -0.46 39.03 -1.15
CA LEU A 42 -1.42 38.04 -0.65
C LEU A 42 -2.44 37.63 -1.72
N ASP A 43 -3.00 38.62 -2.44
CA ASP A 43 -4.04 38.39 -3.44
C ASP A 43 -3.55 37.47 -4.58
N VAL A 44 -2.30 37.66 -5.02
CA VAL A 44 -1.68 36.83 -6.06
C VAL A 44 -1.47 35.40 -5.56
N VAL A 45 -0.91 35.23 -4.36
CA VAL A 45 -0.69 33.90 -3.77
C VAL A 45 -2.01 33.14 -3.62
N GLN A 46 -3.04 33.78 -3.09
CA GLN A 46 -4.37 33.17 -2.95
C GLN A 46 -5.01 32.84 -4.30
N ALA A 47 -4.88 33.72 -5.30
CA ALA A 47 -5.36 33.44 -6.66
C ALA A 47 -4.71 32.19 -7.23
N TYR A 48 -3.38 32.05 -7.14
CA TYR A 48 -2.66 30.87 -7.63
C TYR A 48 -2.98 29.59 -6.84
N MET A 49 -3.20 29.68 -5.52
CA MET A 49 -3.73 28.54 -4.75
C MET A 49 -5.08 28.07 -5.31
N GLY A 50 -5.96 29.01 -5.67
CA GLY A 50 -7.24 28.71 -6.32
C GLY A 50 -7.07 28.11 -7.72
N HIS A 51 -6.21 28.69 -8.56
CA HIS A 51 -5.96 28.19 -9.91
C HIS A 51 -5.38 26.77 -9.92
N ILE A 52 -4.51 26.43 -8.96
CA ILE A 52 -3.97 25.09 -8.81
C ILE A 52 -5.09 24.06 -8.54
N GLN A 53 -6.05 24.41 -7.68
CA GLN A 53 -7.19 23.54 -7.38
C GLN A 53 -8.17 23.44 -8.57
N GLN A 54 -8.48 24.57 -9.21
CA GLN A 54 -9.35 24.60 -10.40
C GLN A 54 -8.77 23.78 -11.56
N ASN A 55 -7.46 23.85 -11.79
CA ASN A 55 -6.80 23.04 -12.81
C ASN A 55 -6.93 21.53 -12.51
N ALA A 56 -6.78 21.13 -11.24
CA ALA A 56 -6.97 19.74 -10.83
C ALA A 56 -8.43 19.28 -10.98
N GLU A 57 -9.39 20.14 -10.64
CA GLU A 57 -10.82 19.87 -10.85
C GLU A 57 -11.13 19.66 -12.34
N LEU A 58 -10.74 20.61 -13.20
CA LEU A 58 -10.93 20.49 -14.64
C LEU A 58 -10.28 19.21 -15.17
N ALA A 59 -9.11 18.86 -14.62
CA ALA A 59 -8.40 17.67 -15.03
C ALA A 59 -9.17 16.37 -14.78
N VAL A 60 -9.79 16.25 -13.61
CA VAL A 60 -10.65 15.12 -13.26
C VAL A 60 -11.95 15.16 -14.07
N ARG A 61 -12.55 16.34 -14.29
CA ARG A 61 -13.77 16.45 -15.10
C ARG A 61 -13.57 15.91 -16.51
N ASP A 62 -12.49 16.31 -17.18
CA ASP A 62 -12.20 15.83 -18.54
C ASP A 62 -11.99 14.31 -18.56
N MET A 63 -11.21 13.78 -17.62
CA MET A 63 -10.98 12.34 -17.47
C MET A 63 -12.30 11.58 -17.27
N LEU A 64 -13.20 12.07 -16.41
CA LEU A 64 -14.51 11.46 -16.18
C LEU A 64 -15.39 11.50 -17.45
N ARG A 65 -15.35 12.59 -18.23
CA ARG A 65 -16.08 12.67 -19.50
C ARG A 65 -15.58 11.61 -20.49
N ASP A 66 -14.28 11.44 -20.62
CA ASP A 66 -13.69 10.48 -21.55
C ASP A 66 -14.03 9.04 -21.15
N ILE A 67 -13.92 8.72 -19.87
CA ILE A 67 -14.31 7.41 -19.31
C ILE A 67 -15.81 7.17 -19.49
N GLY A 68 -16.64 8.17 -19.19
CA GLY A 68 -18.09 8.09 -19.32
C GLY A 68 -18.52 7.89 -20.78
N ARG A 69 -17.90 8.58 -21.75
CA ARG A 69 -18.15 8.37 -23.19
C ARG A 69 -17.77 6.97 -23.66
N ALA A 70 -16.69 6.40 -23.11
CA ALA A 70 -16.26 5.04 -23.41
C ALA A 70 -17.12 3.96 -22.71
N THR A 71 -17.97 4.34 -21.76
CA THR A 71 -18.80 3.44 -20.95
C THR A 71 -20.28 3.64 -21.29
N PRO A 72 -20.92 2.74 -22.07
CA PRO A 72 -22.30 2.95 -22.53
C PRO A 72 -23.35 3.17 -21.43
N SER A 73 -23.17 2.54 -20.26
CA SER A 73 -24.05 2.73 -19.09
C SER A 73 -23.75 3.99 -18.30
N HIS A 74 -22.59 4.62 -18.53
CA HIS A 74 -21.97 5.65 -17.69
C HIS A 74 -21.81 5.23 -16.21
N GLN A 75 -21.95 3.94 -15.92
CA GLN A 75 -21.86 3.36 -14.59
C GLN A 75 -20.74 2.31 -14.55
N LEU A 76 -19.92 2.39 -13.50
CA LEU A 76 -18.84 1.46 -13.21
C LEU A 76 -19.09 0.82 -11.84
N SER A 77 -18.66 -0.42 -11.64
CA SER A 77 -18.74 -1.03 -10.32
C SER A 77 -17.67 -2.08 -10.09
N ALA A 78 -17.28 -2.23 -8.84
CA ALA A 78 -16.41 -3.31 -8.39
C ALA A 78 -16.65 -3.64 -6.92
N VAL A 79 -16.29 -4.87 -6.56
CA VAL A 79 -16.23 -5.33 -5.18
C VAL A 79 -14.89 -6.01 -4.96
N GLU A 80 -14.29 -5.71 -3.82
CA GLU A 80 -13.13 -6.41 -3.27
C GLU A 80 -13.36 -6.72 -1.80
N TYR A 81 -12.59 -7.67 -1.26
CA TYR A 81 -12.81 -8.20 0.09
C TYR A 81 -11.53 -8.14 0.91
N LEU A 82 -11.66 -7.78 2.19
CA LEU A 82 -10.61 -8.05 3.18
C LEU A 82 -10.51 -9.58 3.42
N ASP A 83 -9.41 -10.04 3.99
CA ASP A 83 -9.17 -11.47 4.21
C ASP A 83 -10.19 -12.13 5.18
N ASP A 84 -10.90 -11.34 5.99
CA ASP A 84 -11.99 -11.81 6.86
C ASP A 84 -13.33 -11.98 6.11
N GLY A 85 -13.39 -11.62 4.83
CA GLY A 85 -14.58 -11.67 4.00
C GLY A 85 -15.41 -10.39 3.98
N SER A 86 -14.98 -9.33 4.69
CA SER A 86 -15.69 -8.05 4.70
C SER A 86 -15.61 -7.36 3.33
N PRO A 87 -16.76 -7.03 2.69
CA PRO A 87 -16.79 -6.43 1.37
C PRO A 87 -16.51 -4.92 1.42
N ILE A 88 -15.78 -4.44 0.41
CA ILE A 88 -15.70 -3.03 0.04
C ILE A 88 -16.21 -2.94 -1.40
N GLN A 89 -17.33 -2.24 -1.56
CA GLN A 89 -18.01 -2.12 -2.84
C GLN A 89 -18.04 -0.66 -3.26
N LEU A 90 -17.75 -0.42 -4.53
CA LEU A 90 -17.85 0.89 -5.15
C LEU A 90 -18.75 0.79 -6.39
N THR A 91 -19.72 1.70 -6.47
CA THR A 91 -20.43 2.04 -7.71
C THR A 91 -20.06 3.48 -8.07
N VAL A 92 -19.81 3.75 -9.36
CA VAL A 92 -19.52 5.09 -9.87
C VAL A 92 -20.51 5.44 -10.96
N ASP A 93 -21.33 6.46 -10.72
CA ASP A 93 -22.25 7.01 -11.72
C ASP A 93 -21.64 8.31 -12.28
N ILE A 94 -21.35 8.33 -13.58
CA ILE A 94 -20.67 9.44 -14.26
C ILE A 94 -21.70 10.29 -15.02
N ASP A 95 -21.70 11.60 -14.77
CA ASP A 95 -22.38 12.57 -15.62
C ASP A 95 -21.41 13.15 -16.65
N VAL A 96 -21.54 12.69 -17.89
CA VAL A 96 -20.69 13.09 -19.03
C VAL A 96 -20.87 14.57 -19.39
N ASN A 97 -22.02 15.19 -19.10
CA ASN A 97 -22.25 16.59 -19.45
C ASN A 97 -21.45 17.51 -18.53
N THR A 98 -21.55 17.28 -17.22
CA THR A 98 -20.85 18.10 -16.22
C THR A 98 -19.42 17.62 -15.96
N GLY A 99 -19.08 16.39 -16.32
CA GLY A 99 -17.83 15.74 -15.93
C GLY A 99 -17.77 15.47 -14.43
N SER A 100 -18.92 15.23 -13.79
CA SER A 100 -18.99 14.89 -12.37
C SER A 100 -19.27 13.41 -12.18
N ALA A 101 -19.05 12.89 -10.98
CA ALA A 101 -19.38 11.52 -10.63
C ALA A 101 -19.90 11.39 -9.21
N VAL A 102 -20.75 10.39 -8.99
CA VAL A 102 -21.13 9.91 -7.66
C VAL A 102 -20.38 8.61 -7.40
N CYS A 103 -19.47 8.62 -6.42
CA CYS A 103 -18.80 7.42 -5.92
C CYS A 103 -19.56 6.91 -4.70
N ASP A 104 -20.31 5.84 -4.87
CA ASP A 104 -21.18 5.24 -3.86
C ASP A 104 -20.56 3.97 -3.27
N PHE A 105 -20.29 4.01 -1.96
CA PHE A 105 -19.77 2.89 -1.18
C PHE A 105 -20.86 2.14 -0.41
N SER A 106 -22.15 2.32 -0.75
CA SER A 106 -23.28 1.79 0.03
C SER A 106 -23.33 0.27 0.18
N GLY A 107 -22.67 -0.48 -0.70
CA GLY A 107 -22.55 -1.94 -0.59
C GLY A 107 -21.43 -2.42 0.35
N THR A 108 -20.70 -1.51 1.00
CA THR A 108 -19.60 -1.85 1.91
C THR A 108 -20.11 -2.45 3.22
N GLY A 109 -19.39 -3.43 3.75
CA GLY A 109 -19.75 -4.14 4.98
C GLY A 109 -19.76 -3.27 6.23
N PRO A 110 -20.43 -3.73 7.31
CA PRO A 110 -20.48 -3.03 8.58
C PRO A 110 -19.07 -2.89 9.19
N GLU A 111 -18.96 -2.04 10.22
CA GLU A 111 -17.79 -2.01 11.09
C GLU A 111 -17.35 -3.43 11.52
N VAL A 112 -16.04 -3.68 11.47
CA VAL A 112 -15.46 -4.99 11.79
C VAL A 112 -14.98 -5.04 13.23
N TRP A 113 -15.17 -6.20 13.88
CA TRP A 113 -14.58 -6.51 15.19
C TRP A 113 -13.08 -6.81 15.06
N GLY A 114 -12.32 -5.78 14.75
CA GLY A 114 -10.90 -5.82 14.45
C GLY A 114 -10.36 -4.42 14.23
N ASN A 115 -9.13 -4.32 13.73
CA ASN A 115 -8.49 -3.02 13.52
C ASN A 115 -8.50 -2.52 12.07
N CYS A 116 -9.20 -3.21 11.16
CA CYS A 116 -9.26 -2.85 9.73
C CYS A 116 -10.38 -1.85 9.41
N ASN A 117 -10.96 -1.20 10.42
CA ASN A 117 -11.84 -0.06 10.20
C ASN A 117 -11.01 1.15 9.73
N ALA A 118 -11.53 1.89 8.78
CA ALA A 118 -10.88 3.05 8.18
C ALA A 118 -11.76 4.29 8.39
N PRO A 119 -11.26 5.34 9.07
CA PRO A 119 -11.96 6.61 9.12
C PRO A 119 -12.22 7.14 7.72
N ARG A 120 -13.34 7.85 7.52
CA ARG A 120 -13.74 8.43 6.22
C ARG A 120 -12.60 9.15 5.49
N ALA A 121 -11.72 9.84 6.21
CA ALA A 121 -10.56 10.54 5.62
C ALA A 121 -9.63 9.61 4.83
N ILE A 122 -9.49 8.35 5.22
CA ILE A 122 -8.70 7.34 4.51
C ILE A 122 -9.32 7.03 3.15
N THR A 123 -10.65 6.85 3.11
CA THR A 123 -11.40 6.61 1.87
C THR A 123 -11.25 7.79 0.91
N MET A 124 -11.41 9.02 1.41
CA MET A 124 -11.22 10.23 0.61
C MET A 124 -9.79 10.32 0.05
N SER A 125 -8.78 10.00 0.87
CA SER A 125 -7.37 10.06 0.46
C SER A 125 -7.05 9.03 -0.63
N ALA A 126 -7.52 7.79 -0.47
CA ALA A 126 -7.37 6.74 -1.48
C ALA A 126 -8.07 7.13 -2.80
N LEU A 127 -9.26 7.74 -2.72
CA LEU A 127 -10.00 8.20 -3.90
C LEU A 127 -9.25 9.32 -4.64
N ILE A 128 -8.74 10.34 -3.94
CA ILE A 128 -7.90 11.39 -4.54
C ILE A 128 -6.70 10.77 -5.25
N TYR A 129 -5.99 9.86 -4.57
CA TYR A 129 -4.83 9.18 -5.13
C TYR A 129 -5.19 8.47 -6.45
N CYS A 130 -6.26 7.69 -6.47
CA CYS A 130 -6.69 6.95 -7.66
C CYS A 130 -7.05 7.88 -8.82
N LEU A 131 -7.86 8.91 -8.56
CA LEU A 131 -8.23 9.91 -9.56
C LEU A 131 -6.98 10.56 -10.13
N ARG A 132 -6.04 10.95 -9.27
CA ARG A 132 -4.79 11.56 -9.71
C ARG A 132 -3.95 10.64 -10.59
N CYS A 133 -3.87 9.34 -10.27
CA CYS A 133 -3.17 8.36 -11.09
C CYS A 133 -3.78 8.21 -12.49
N MET A 134 -5.10 8.37 -12.63
CA MET A 134 -5.81 8.20 -13.91
C MET A 134 -5.80 9.43 -14.83
N ILE A 135 -5.55 10.63 -14.29
CA ILE A 135 -5.59 11.90 -15.04
C ILE A 135 -4.61 11.95 -16.24
N GLY A 136 -3.56 11.14 -16.27
CA GLY A 136 -2.65 11.00 -17.43
C GLY A 136 -1.79 12.24 -17.78
N ARG A 137 -1.93 13.35 -17.03
CA ARG A 137 -1.12 14.58 -17.13
C ARG A 137 -0.53 14.95 -15.78
N ASP A 138 0.47 15.83 -15.78
CA ASP A 138 1.09 16.28 -14.54
C ASP A 138 0.25 17.35 -13.84
N VAL A 139 -0.41 16.95 -12.76
CA VAL A 139 -1.27 17.78 -11.91
C VAL A 139 -0.82 17.60 -10.46
N PRO A 140 -0.71 18.64 -9.63
CA PRO A 140 -0.39 18.46 -8.22
C PRO A 140 -1.52 17.75 -7.48
N LEU A 141 -1.19 16.86 -6.55
CA LEU A 141 -2.17 16.19 -5.67
C LEU A 141 -2.80 17.22 -4.72
N ASN A 142 -4.09 17.51 -4.87
CA ASN A 142 -4.80 18.46 -4.02
C ASN A 142 -6.33 18.21 -4.00
N GLN A 143 -7.06 18.93 -3.14
CA GLN A 143 -8.51 18.79 -2.94
C GLN A 143 -9.33 19.03 -4.22
N GLY A 144 -8.78 19.76 -5.19
CA GLY A 144 -9.39 20.01 -6.49
C GLY A 144 -9.82 18.75 -7.22
N CYS A 145 -9.07 17.65 -7.05
CA CYS A 145 -9.42 16.36 -7.63
C CYS A 145 -10.77 15.79 -7.15
N LEU A 146 -11.26 16.19 -5.97
CA LEU A 146 -12.54 15.71 -5.42
C LEU A 146 -13.72 16.65 -5.66
N TYR A 147 -13.51 17.91 -6.04
CA TYR A 147 -14.64 18.80 -6.31
C TYR A 147 -15.69 18.25 -7.29
N PRO A 148 -15.32 17.53 -8.37
CA PRO A 148 -16.32 16.96 -9.27
C PRO A 148 -16.87 15.61 -8.79
N VAL A 149 -16.46 15.11 -7.63
CA VAL A 149 -16.81 13.78 -7.13
C VAL A 149 -17.59 13.88 -5.82
N LYS A 150 -18.86 13.47 -5.86
CA LYS A 150 -19.67 13.27 -4.66
C LYS A 150 -19.41 11.88 -4.11
N THR A 151 -18.96 11.78 -2.87
CA THR A 151 -18.73 10.48 -2.21
C THR A 151 -19.87 10.17 -1.25
N VAL A 152 -20.44 8.97 -1.36
CA VAL A 152 -21.45 8.42 -0.43
C VAL A 152 -20.80 7.27 0.32
N ILE A 153 -20.73 7.38 1.64
CA ILE A 153 -20.23 6.34 2.55
C ILE A 153 -21.30 6.17 3.63
N PRO A 154 -21.86 4.95 3.83
CA PRO A 154 -22.82 4.72 4.89
C PRO A 154 -22.20 4.88 6.27
N GLU A 155 -22.93 5.51 7.17
CA GLU A 155 -22.58 5.56 8.59
C GLU A 155 -22.55 4.15 9.19
N GLY A 156 -21.55 3.85 10.01
CA GLY A 156 -21.39 2.56 10.69
C GLY A 156 -20.84 1.43 9.80
N CYS A 157 -20.45 1.71 8.56
CA CYS A 157 -19.69 0.77 7.74
C CYS A 157 -18.20 0.82 8.11
N LEU A 158 -17.41 -0.16 7.66
CA LEU A 158 -15.97 -0.20 7.96
C LEU A 158 -15.17 1.00 7.39
N LEU A 159 -15.77 1.81 6.51
CA LEU A 159 -15.19 3.05 5.94
C LEU A 159 -15.68 4.34 6.61
N ASP A 160 -16.65 4.24 7.53
CA ASP A 160 -17.12 5.31 8.41
C ASP A 160 -17.54 4.69 9.75
N PRO A 161 -16.58 4.12 10.49
CA PRO A 161 -16.85 3.37 11.71
C PRO A 161 -17.19 4.32 12.87
N SER A 162 -17.65 3.75 13.98
CA SER A 162 -17.84 4.48 15.24
C SER A 162 -16.52 4.96 15.84
N ASP A 163 -16.60 5.95 16.73
CA ASP A 163 -15.43 6.54 17.41
C ASP A 163 -14.68 5.54 18.31
N ASP A 164 -15.34 4.46 18.73
CA ASP A 164 -14.77 3.41 19.59
C ASP A 164 -14.05 2.32 18.78
N ALA A 165 -14.17 2.33 17.45
CA ALA A 165 -13.61 1.30 16.60
C ALA A 165 -12.08 1.36 16.54
N ALA A 166 -11.43 0.20 16.50
CA ALA A 166 -10.00 0.14 16.25
C ALA A 166 -9.69 0.40 14.76
N VAL A 167 -8.77 1.33 14.49
CA VAL A 167 -8.52 1.84 13.12
C VAL A 167 -7.10 1.66 12.57
N VAL A 168 -6.19 1.02 13.33
CA VAL A 168 -4.77 0.91 12.96
C VAL A 168 -4.57 0.27 11.58
N GLY A 169 -5.32 -0.79 11.28
CA GLY A 169 -5.34 -1.50 9.99
C GLY A 169 -6.01 -0.73 8.87
N GLY A 170 -6.86 0.27 9.17
CA GLY A 170 -7.55 1.08 8.17
C GLY A 170 -6.59 1.79 7.22
N ASN A 171 -5.56 2.45 7.76
CA ASN A 171 -4.59 3.21 6.97
C ASN A 171 -3.65 2.31 6.15
N VAL A 172 -3.47 1.05 6.53
CA VAL A 172 -2.41 0.18 5.97
C VAL A 172 -2.94 -0.95 5.09
N GLN A 173 -4.12 -1.49 5.43
CA GLN A 173 -4.73 -2.62 4.74
C GLN A 173 -5.98 -2.18 3.99
N THR A 174 -6.91 -1.53 4.67
CA THR A 174 -8.19 -1.12 4.08
C THR A 174 -7.99 -0.05 3.02
N SER A 175 -7.07 0.89 3.24
CA SER A 175 -6.67 1.89 2.23
C SER A 175 -6.18 1.26 0.92
N GLN A 176 -5.36 0.19 0.99
CA GLN A 176 -4.93 -0.58 -0.19
C GLN A 176 -6.11 -1.21 -0.90
N ARG A 177 -7.06 -1.76 -0.12
CA ARG A 177 -8.27 -2.39 -0.65
C ARG A 177 -9.21 -1.38 -1.34
N ILE A 178 -9.29 -0.15 -0.82
CA ILE A 178 -10.02 0.94 -1.44
C ILE A 178 -9.39 1.32 -2.79
N VAL A 179 -8.05 1.39 -2.85
CA VAL A 179 -7.35 1.62 -4.13
C VAL A 179 -7.65 0.51 -5.13
N ASP A 180 -7.57 -0.74 -4.69
CA ASP A 180 -7.85 -1.91 -5.52
C ASP A 180 -9.29 -1.87 -6.07
N VAL A 181 -10.31 -1.58 -5.25
CA VAL A 181 -11.70 -1.52 -5.74
C VAL A 181 -11.92 -0.36 -6.71
N VAL A 182 -11.29 0.80 -6.49
CA VAL A 182 -11.38 1.95 -7.40
C VAL A 182 -10.74 1.60 -8.74
N PHE A 183 -9.49 1.15 -8.76
CA PHE A 183 -8.82 0.78 -10.01
C PHE A 183 -9.49 -0.39 -10.73
N LYS A 184 -10.09 -1.33 -9.99
CA LYS A 184 -10.90 -2.40 -10.58
C LYS A 184 -12.16 -1.88 -11.26
N ALA A 185 -12.90 -0.96 -10.62
CA ALA A 185 -14.11 -0.37 -11.19
C ALA A 185 -13.80 0.42 -12.46
N PHE A 186 -12.73 1.21 -12.45
CA PHE A 186 -12.26 1.99 -13.59
C PHE A 186 -11.42 1.20 -14.61
N LYS A 187 -11.15 -0.08 -14.33
CA LYS A 187 -10.32 -0.98 -15.13
C LYS A 187 -8.94 -0.41 -15.48
N THR A 188 -8.31 0.30 -14.54
CA THR A 188 -7.06 1.05 -14.78
C THR A 188 -5.85 0.14 -14.90
N CYS A 189 -5.72 -0.81 -13.99
CA CYS A 189 -4.62 -1.77 -13.92
C CYS A 189 -5.05 -3.02 -13.12
N ALA A 190 -4.28 -4.11 -13.25
CA ALA A 190 -4.40 -5.25 -12.37
C ALA A 190 -4.00 -4.87 -10.92
N ALA A 191 -4.42 -5.67 -9.94
CA ALA A 191 -4.10 -5.40 -8.54
C ALA A 191 -2.60 -5.50 -8.29
N SER A 192 -2.05 -4.57 -7.52
CA SER A 192 -0.76 -4.80 -6.87
C SER A 192 -0.92 -5.75 -5.69
N GLN A 193 0.14 -5.97 -4.91
CA GLN A 193 0.13 -6.81 -3.72
C GLN A 193 -0.96 -6.49 -2.68
N GLY A 194 -1.64 -5.34 -2.77
CA GLY A 194 -2.83 -4.99 -1.97
C GLY A 194 -2.62 -5.00 -0.46
N CYS A 195 -1.38 -4.81 -0.01
CA CYS A 195 -0.97 -4.98 1.38
C CYS A 195 0.35 -4.23 1.62
N MET A 196 0.47 -3.50 2.74
CA MET A 196 1.76 -2.89 3.15
C MET A 196 2.73 -3.89 3.79
N ASN A 197 2.25 -5.10 4.11
CA ASN A 197 2.97 -6.15 4.82
C ASN A 197 3.63 -5.65 6.12
N ASN A 198 2.83 -5.16 7.06
CA ASN A 198 3.37 -4.60 8.28
C ASN A 198 3.89 -5.71 9.18
N VAL A 199 5.16 -5.57 9.55
CA VAL A 199 5.84 -6.42 10.53
C VAL A 199 6.32 -5.51 11.64
N THR A 200 5.86 -5.79 12.85
CA THR A 200 6.37 -5.13 14.05
C THR A 200 6.83 -6.17 15.04
N PHE A 201 7.90 -5.89 15.75
CA PHE A 201 8.32 -6.71 16.87
C PHE A 201 9.01 -5.85 17.93
N GLY A 202 8.98 -6.29 19.17
CA GLY A 202 9.62 -5.54 20.24
C GLY A 202 9.38 -6.11 21.61
N GLN A 203 9.89 -5.38 22.59
CA GLN A 203 9.73 -5.65 24.01
C GLN A 203 9.32 -4.36 24.73
N GLU A 204 9.36 -4.37 26.05
CA GLU A 204 9.24 -3.14 26.83
C GLU A 204 10.41 -2.19 26.50
N GLY A 205 10.10 -0.93 26.21
CA GLY A 205 11.08 0.15 25.99
C GLY A 205 11.65 0.28 24.58
N TRP A 206 11.33 -0.62 23.63
CA TRP A 206 11.69 -0.46 22.22
C TRP A 206 10.77 -1.26 21.29
N GLY A 207 10.72 -0.87 20.02
CA GLY A 207 9.98 -1.60 19.01
C GLY A 207 10.50 -1.30 17.62
N TYR A 208 10.43 -2.29 16.76
CA TYR A 208 10.70 -2.18 15.33
C TYR A 208 9.37 -2.19 14.56
N TYR A 209 9.31 -1.39 13.50
CA TYR A 209 8.21 -1.39 12.55
C TYR A 209 8.76 -1.23 11.14
N GLU A 210 8.40 -2.16 10.27
CA GLU A 210 8.64 -2.12 8.84
C GLU A 210 7.38 -2.43 8.02
N THR A 211 7.30 -1.82 6.85
CA THR A 211 6.43 -2.24 5.75
C THR A 211 7.29 -3.01 4.73
N VAL A 212 6.85 -4.20 4.33
CA VAL A 212 7.63 -5.06 3.41
C VAL A 212 7.06 -4.95 1.99
N ALA A 213 7.96 -4.75 1.02
CA ALA A 213 7.61 -4.59 -0.39
C ALA A 213 7.02 -5.88 -1.01
N GLY A 214 6.42 -5.76 -2.20
CA GLY A 214 5.88 -6.90 -2.94
C GLY A 214 5.68 -6.61 -4.43
N GLY A 215 4.80 -7.36 -5.09
CA GLY A 215 4.59 -7.21 -6.53
C GLY A 215 3.65 -6.06 -6.89
N ALA A 216 4.01 -5.24 -7.86
CA ALA A 216 3.10 -4.27 -8.47
C ALA A 216 2.24 -4.93 -9.57
N GLY A 217 1.01 -4.44 -9.74
CA GLY A 217 0.11 -4.90 -10.79
C GLY A 217 0.56 -4.46 -12.19
N ALA A 218 0.28 -5.29 -13.19
CA ALA A 218 0.48 -4.92 -14.59
C ALA A 218 -0.63 -4.00 -15.11
N GLY A 219 -0.34 -3.27 -16.18
CA GLY A 219 -1.30 -2.39 -16.85
C GLY A 219 -1.37 -2.63 -18.36
N PRO A 220 -2.16 -1.81 -19.07
CA PRO A 220 -2.42 -1.99 -20.51
C PRO A 220 -1.17 -1.92 -21.39
N THR A 221 -0.09 -1.34 -20.90
CA THR A 221 1.15 -1.16 -21.68
C THR A 221 2.42 -1.47 -20.88
N TRP A 222 2.32 -2.04 -19.67
CA TRP A 222 3.48 -2.28 -18.81
C TRP A 222 3.36 -3.53 -17.94
N HIS A 223 4.51 -4.17 -17.70
CA HIS A 223 4.66 -5.19 -16.67
C HIS A 223 4.68 -4.57 -15.28
N GLY A 224 4.18 -5.32 -14.30
CA GLY A 224 4.33 -4.97 -12.90
C GLY A 224 5.80 -5.06 -12.44
N HIS A 225 6.22 -4.12 -11.60
CA HIS A 225 7.56 -4.14 -11.01
C HIS A 225 7.61 -5.04 -9.77
N SER A 226 8.70 -5.81 -9.62
CA SER A 226 8.87 -6.77 -8.51
C SER A 226 9.49 -6.11 -7.28
N GLY A 227 9.07 -6.51 -6.08
CA GLY A 227 9.69 -6.11 -4.82
C GLY A 227 9.66 -4.61 -4.52
N VAL A 228 8.57 -3.92 -4.86
CA VAL A 228 8.38 -2.48 -4.56
C VAL A 228 7.20 -2.21 -3.65
N HIS A 229 7.27 -1.09 -2.94
CA HIS A 229 6.14 -0.51 -2.23
C HIS A 229 5.17 0.12 -3.23
N THR A 230 3.88 -0.16 -3.06
CA THR A 230 2.83 0.24 -4.01
C THR A 230 1.73 1.02 -3.32
N HIS A 231 1.10 1.91 -4.10
CA HIS A 231 -0.08 2.69 -3.74
C HIS A 231 0.05 3.44 -2.42
N MET A 232 -0.72 3.06 -1.40
CA MET A 232 -0.81 3.78 -0.13
C MET A 232 0.46 3.70 0.73
N THR A 233 1.54 3.10 0.23
CA THR A 233 2.79 2.93 0.96
C THR A 233 3.80 4.01 0.55
N ASN A 234 4.21 4.85 1.49
CA ASN A 234 5.19 5.92 1.27
C ASN A 234 6.42 5.78 2.19
N THR A 235 6.98 4.58 2.22
CA THR A 235 8.15 4.22 3.03
C THR A 235 9.18 3.55 2.15
N ARG A 236 10.43 3.50 2.62
CA ARG A 236 11.49 2.67 2.04
C ARG A 236 11.79 1.50 2.96
N ILE A 237 12.43 0.48 2.43
CA ILE A 237 12.93 -0.65 3.22
C ILE A 237 13.95 -0.16 4.26
N THR A 238 14.03 -0.85 5.39
CA THR A 238 15.12 -0.65 6.35
C THR A 238 16.38 -1.35 5.83
N ASP A 239 17.53 -0.67 5.89
CA ASP A 239 18.81 -1.28 5.55
C ASP A 239 19.08 -2.50 6.45
N PRO A 240 19.42 -3.68 5.88
CA PRO A 240 19.67 -4.90 6.64
C PRO A 240 20.69 -4.72 7.77
N GLU A 241 21.81 -4.04 7.50
CA GLU A 241 22.87 -3.81 8.49
C GLU A 241 22.37 -2.93 9.65
N VAL A 242 21.49 -1.97 9.38
CA VAL A 242 20.89 -1.12 10.43
C VAL A 242 19.90 -1.91 11.27
N LEU A 243 19.11 -2.78 10.64
CA LEU A 243 18.19 -3.69 11.32
C LEU A 243 18.94 -4.62 12.29
N GLU A 244 19.95 -5.33 11.80
CA GLU A 244 20.70 -6.31 12.60
C GLU A 244 21.56 -5.66 13.68
N ASN A 245 22.07 -4.45 13.44
CA ASN A 245 22.85 -3.72 14.44
C ASN A 245 21.99 -3.18 15.59
N ARG A 246 20.74 -2.82 15.33
CA ARG A 246 19.87 -2.17 16.34
C ARG A 246 18.99 -3.15 17.10
N TYR A 247 18.66 -4.29 16.50
CA TYR A 247 17.67 -5.20 17.04
C TYR A 247 18.20 -6.63 17.13
N PRO A 248 17.76 -7.44 18.11
CA PRO A 248 18.23 -8.81 18.29
C PRO A 248 17.56 -9.77 17.28
N VAL A 249 17.79 -9.51 15.99
CA VAL A 249 17.33 -10.32 14.86
C VAL A 249 18.44 -10.44 13.81
N ILE A 250 18.40 -11.49 13.01
CA ILE A 250 19.25 -11.65 11.82
C ILE A 250 18.33 -11.81 10.60
N LEU A 251 18.58 -11.03 9.55
CA LEU A 251 17.86 -11.13 8.29
C LEU A 251 18.54 -12.22 7.44
N GLN A 252 18.02 -13.45 7.54
CA GLN A 252 18.59 -14.60 6.85
C GLN A 252 18.37 -14.56 5.34
N GLN A 253 17.21 -14.05 4.92
CA GLN A 253 16.86 -13.92 3.52
C GLN A 253 16.08 -12.64 3.27
N PHE A 254 16.45 -11.95 2.19
CA PHE A 254 15.61 -10.92 1.58
C PHE A 254 15.81 -10.95 0.07
N SER A 255 14.90 -11.60 -0.64
CA SER A 255 15.00 -11.80 -2.10
C SER A 255 13.65 -11.60 -2.77
N LEU A 256 13.64 -11.45 -4.09
CA LEU A 256 12.40 -11.61 -4.85
C LEU A 256 11.84 -13.03 -4.65
N ARG A 257 10.53 -13.18 -4.86
CA ARG A 257 9.79 -14.45 -4.82
C ARG A 257 9.41 -14.85 -6.25
N PRO A 258 10.26 -15.58 -6.98
CA PRO A 258 10.08 -15.82 -8.40
C PRO A 258 8.76 -16.54 -8.70
N GLY A 259 8.06 -16.11 -9.75
CA GLY A 259 6.82 -16.75 -10.21
C GLY A 259 5.62 -16.48 -9.30
N SER A 260 5.69 -15.45 -8.47
CA SER A 260 4.55 -15.00 -7.67
C SER A 260 3.70 -13.94 -8.37
N GLY A 261 4.23 -13.25 -9.39
CA GLY A 261 3.47 -12.36 -10.25
C GLY A 261 2.50 -13.12 -11.16
N GLY A 262 1.31 -12.56 -11.36
CA GLY A 262 0.28 -13.12 -12.23
C GLY A 262 0.68 -13.01 -13.70
N GLY A 263 0.46 -14.08 -14.47
CA GLY A 263 0.72 -14.11 -15.90
C GLY A 263 -0.28 -13.28 -16.72
N GLY A 264 0.12 -12.81 -17.88
CA GLY A 264 -0.74 -12.08 -18.83
C GLY A 264 0.06 -11.66 -20.05
N GLN A 265 -0.55 -10.92 -20.98
CA GLN A 265 0.21 -10.18 -22.00
C GLN A 265 1.29 -9.31 -21.33
N TYR A 266 0.92 -8.67 -20.21
CA TYR A 266 1.89 -8.08 -19.29
C TYR A 266 1.80 -8.78 -17.93
N CYS A 267 2.89 -9.42 -17.52
CA CYS A 267 3.02 -10.06 -16.22
C CYS A 267 3.00 -9.05 -15.06
N GLY A 268 2.37 -9.41 -13.95
CA GLY A 268 2.51 -8.72 -12.67
C GLY A 268 3.90 -8.94 -12.07
N GLY A 269 4.29 -8.05 -11.15
CA GLY A 269 5.56 -8.12 -10.46
C GLY A 269 5.59 -9.23 -9.42
N ASP A 270 6.76 -9.79 -9.17
CA ASP A 270 6.99 -10.76 -8.10
C ASP A 270 7.01 -10.07 -6.74
N GLY A 271 6.48 -10.76 -5.73
CA GLY A 271 6.65 -10.41 -4.32
C GLY A 271 8.08 -10.64 -3.83
N VAL A 272 8.25 -10.68 -2.50
CA VAL A 272 9.53 -10.94 -1.83
C VAL A 272 9.40 -12.08 -0.83
N VAL A 273 10.54 -12.72 -0.56
CA VAL A 273 10.74 -13.62 0.59
C VAL A 273 11.57 -12.86 1.60
N ARG A 274 11.12 -12.81 2.86
CA ARG A 274 11.82 -12.18 3.98
C ARG A 274 11.87 -13.13 5.18
N GLU A 275 13.06 -13.43 5.67
CA GLU A 275 13.28 -14.34 6.80
C GLU A 275 14.03 -13.65 7.94
N LEU A 276 13.41 -13.62 9.12
CA LEU A 276 13.96 -13.01 10.32
C LEU A 276 14.16 -14.07 11.40
N LEU A 277 15.42 -14.36 11.73
CA LEU A 277 15.80 -15.18 12.87
C LEU A 277 15.80 -14.32 14.14
N PHE A 278 15.03 -14.71 15.15
CA PHE A 278 15.00 -14.02 16.44
C PHE A 278 16.14 -14.50 17.34
N ARG A 279 16.79 -13.55 18.02
CA ARG A 279 17.92 -13.78 18.94
C ARG A 279 17.60 -13.51 20.41
N ALA A 280 16.40 -12.99 20.70
CA ALA A 280 15.90 -12.73 22.03
C ALA A 280 14.39 -13.01 22.08
N PRO A 281 13.80 -13.34 23.25
CA PRO A 281 12.35 -13.50 23.36
C PRO A 281 11.64 -12.17 23.10
N MET A 282 10.65 -12.08 22.23
CA MET A 282 9.95 -10.80 21.97
C MET A 282 8.52 -11.04 21.48
N THR A 283 7.72 -9.97 21.36
CA THR A 283 6.40 -10.07 20.74
C THR A 283 6.50 -9.68 19.27
N LEU A 284 6.13 -10.59 18.37
CA LEU A 284 5.96 -10.35 16.94
C LEU A 284 4.48 -10.05 16.66
N SER A 285 4.20 -8.93 15.99
CA SER A 285 2.88 -8.61 15.48
C SER A 285 2.91 -8.41 13.97
N ILE A 286 2.00 -9.13 13.31
CA ILE A 286 1.87 -9.20 11.86
C ILE A 286 0.52 -8.58 11.51
N LEU A 287 0.53 -7.59 10.63
CA LEU A 287 -0.68 -6.96 10.12
C LEU A 287 -0.62 -6.93 8.60
N THR A 288 -1.23 -7.95 7.99
CA THR A 288 -1.13 -8.19 6.56
C THR A 288 -2.46 -8.63 5.94
N GLU A 289 -2.57 -8.57 4.62
CA GLU A 289 -3.75 -8.88 3.79
C GLU A 289 -3.37 -9.72 2.56
N ARG A 290 -4.33 -10.15 1.74
CA ARG A 290 -4.09 -10.98 0.54
C ARG A 290 -3.47 -12.34 0.86
N ARG A 291 -3.82 -12.92 2.01
CA ARG A 291 -3.51 -14.31 2.38
C ARG A 291 -4.69 -15.25 2.07
N VAL A 292 -5.91 -14.70 2.01
CA VAL A 292 -7.14 -15.42 1.65
C VAL A 292 -7.50 -15.12 0.20
N PHE A 293 -7.57 -13.84 -0.18
CA PHE A 293 -7.90 -13.42 -1.55
C PHE A 293 -6.66 -13.04 -2.34
N ALA A 294 -6.51 -13.59 -3.55
CA ALA A 294 -5.38 -13.27 -4.42
C ALA A 294 -5.51 -11.85 -5.02
N PRO A 295 -4.40 -11.14 -5.28
CA PRO A 295 -4.41 -9.94 -6.12
C PRO A 295 -4.98 -10.28 -7.51
N TYR A 296 -6.04 -9.58 -7.94
CA TYR A 296 -6.73 -9.89 -9.20
C TYR A 296 -5.88 -9.50 -10.42
N GLY A 297 -5.97 -10.30 -11.49
CA GLY A 297 -5.56 -9.87 -12.83
C GLY A 297 -6.70 -9.11 -13.53
N LEU A 298 -6.40 -8.45 -14.66
CA LEU A 298 -7.39 -7.67 -15.40
C LEU A 298 -7.32 -7.92 -16.91
N GLU A 299 -8.45 -7.72 -17.61
CA GLU A 299 -8.59 -7.88 -19.07
C GLU A 299 -8.06 -9.25 -19.58
N GLY A 300 -8.29 -10.32 -18.80
CA GLY A 300 -7.86 -11.69 -19.11
C GLY A 300 -6.52 -12.10 -18.49
N GLY A 301 -5.85 -11.21 -17.76
CA GLY A 301 -4.66 -11.55 -16.98
C GLY A 301 -4.97 -12.41 -15.76
N LEU A 302 -3.99 -13.21 -15.34
CA LEU A 302 -4.07 -14.13 -14.22
C LEU A 302 -3.79 -13.41 -12.88
N PRO A 303 -4.37 -13.89 -11.77
CA PRO A 303 -4.10 -13.34 -10.45
C PRO A 303 -2.65 -13.57 -10.00
N GLY A 304 -2.15 -12.68 -9.16
CA GLY A 304 -0.89 -12.87 -8.45
C GLY A 304 -1.01 -13.93 -7.35
N ALA A 305 0.11 -14.49 -6.91
CA ALA A 305 0.14 -15.41 -5.81
C ALA A 305 -0.19 -14.71 -4.48
N LYS A 306 -0.95 -15.40 -3.63
CA LYS A 306 -1.25 -14.95 -2.26
C LYS A 306 0.03 -14.85 -1.42
N GLY A 307 -0.03 -14.01 -0.39
CA GLY A 307 0.98 -13.98 0.65
C GLY A 307 0.88 -15.18 1.60
N LEU A 308 1.94 -15.43 2.35
CA LEU A 308 1.99 -16.48 3.37
C LEU A 308 2.94 -16.06 4.50
N ASN A 309 2.53 -16.31 5.75
CA ASN A 309 3.30 -15.99 6.94
C ASN A 309 3.54 -17.29 7.71
N LEU A 310 4.79 -17.72 7.83
CA LEU A 310 5.19 -18.93 8.52
C LEU A 310 6.10 -18.60 9.71
N MET A 311 5.94 -19.38 10.79
CA MET A 311 6.88 -19.44 11.89
C MET A 311 7.55 -20.81 11.88
N LEU A 312 8.87 -20.81 11.73
CA LEU A 312 9.70 -22.00 11.88
C LEU A 312 10.23 -21.98 13.32
N LYS A 313 9.69 -22.86 14.17
CA LYS A 313 10.11 -22.97 15.56
C LYS A 313 11.47 -23.67 15.66
N ALA A 314 12.24 -23.34 16.70
CA ALA A 314 13.53 -23.98 16.96
C ALA A 314 13.45 -25.53 17.11
N ASP A 315 12.28 -26.06 17.45
CA ASP A 315 12.01 -27.51 17.54
C ASP A 315 11.66 -28.17 16.20
N GLY A 316 11.71 -27.43 15.10
CA GLY A 316 11.46 -27.90 13.74
C GLY A 316 10.00 -27.81 13.27
N ARG A 317 9.07 -27.37 14.12
CA ARG A 317 7.67 -27.16 13.69
C ARG A 317 7.56 -25.97 12.75
N ILE A 318 6.69 -26.09 11.76
CA ILE A 318 6.31 -25.00 10.86
C ILE A 318 4.84 -24.65 11.12
N ILE A 319 4.58 -23.41 11.50
CA ILE A 319 3.25 -22.93 11.90
C ILE A 319 2.82 -21.83 10.94
N ASN A 320 1.64 -21.97 10.34
CA ASN A 320 1.03 -20.87 9.58
C ASN A 320 0.40 -19.87 10.54
N LEU A 321 0.83 -18.61 10.48
CA LEU A 321 0.41 -17.55 11.39
C LEU A 321 -0.87 -16.82 10.93
N GLY A 322 -1.38 -17.13 9.74
CA GLY A 322 -2.48 -16.39 9.13
C GLY A 322 -2.09 -14.97 8.72
N ALA A 323 -3.09 -14.15 8.41
CA ALA A 323 -2.88 -12.79 7.89
C ALA A 323 -2.53 -11.77 8.98
N LYS A 324 -3.13 -11.92 10.17
CA LYS A 324 -3.05 -10.94 11.26
C LYS A 324 -2.93 -11.68 12.57
N THR A 325 -1.87 -11.43 13.32
CA THR A 325 -1.67 -12.06 14.63
C THR A 325 -0.66 -11.29 15.47
N ALA A 326 -0.67 -11.56 16.77
CA ALA A 326 0.38 -11.15 17.69
C ALA A 326 0.76 -12.36 18.55
N ILE A 327 2.04 -12.73 18.54
CA ILE A 327 2.56 -13.90 19.22
C ILE A 327 3.88 -13.58 19.92
N ASN A 328 4.21 -14.35 20.95
CA ASN A 328 5.56 -14.35 21.50
C ASN A 328 6.43 -15.30 20.67
N VAL A 329 7.66 -14.87 20.43
CA VAL A 329 8.70 -15.62 19.71
C VAL A 329 9.90 -15.80 20.62
N ASP A 330 10.62 -16.91 20.44
CA ASP A 330 11.76 -17.30 21.25
C ASP A 330 13.06 -17.22 20.43
N PRO A 331 14.24 -17.13 21.08
CA PRO A 331 15.51 -17.24 20.38
C PRO A 331 15.60 -18.53 19.57
N GLY A 332 16.01 -18.43 18.30
CA GLY A 332 16.09 -19.58 17.38
C GLY A 332 14.87 -19.74 16.48
N ASP A 333 13.75 -19.09 16.79
CA ASP A 333 12.60 -19.05 15.88
C ASP A 333 12.89 -18.19 14.65
N VAL A 334 12.35 -18.59 13.49
CA VAL A 334 12.45 -17.83 12.23
C VAL A 334 11.07 -17.46 11.74
N PHE A 335 10.81 -16.16 11.58
CA PHE A 335 9.64 -15.67 10.87
C PHE A 335 9.94 -15.57 9.38
N GLN A 336 9.21 -16.33 8.56
CA GLN A 336 9.32 -16.34 7.11
C GLN A 336 8.05 -15.73 6.50
N MET A 337 8.22 -14.62 5.80
CA MET A 337 7.16 -13.93 5.07
C MET A 337 7.35 -14.10 3.57
N PHE A 338 6.29 -14.54 2.90
CA PHE A 338 6.13 -14.46 1.46
C PHE A 338 5.11 -13.37 1.16
N THR A 339 5.55 -12.26 0.55
CA THR A 339 4.60 -11.20 0.18
C THR A 339 3.84 -11.57 -1.09
N PRO A 340 2.64 -10.99 -1.29
CA PRO A 340 1.87 -11.22 -2.51
C PRO A 340 2.58 -10.70 -3.76
N GLY A 341 2.35 -11.34 -4.90
CA GLY A 341 2.71 -10.78 -6.21
C GLY A 341 1.66 -9.78 -6.70
N GLY A 342 1.90 -9.16 -7.86
CA GLY A 342 0.89 -8.36 -8.57
C GLY A 342 0.11 -9.21 -9.57
N GLY A 343 -1.10 -8.81 -9.92
CA GLY A 343 -1.88 -9.43 -11.00
C GLY A 343 -1.34 -9.08 -12.39
N GLY A 344 -1.58 -9.98 -13.35
CA GLY A 344 -1.25 -9.76 -14.75
C GLY A 344 -2.34 -9.00 -15.52
N TRP A 345 -1.99 -8.49 -16.69
CA TRP A 345 -2.89 -7.80 -17.62
C TRP A 345 -2.94 -8.52 -18.96
N GLY A 346 -4.14 -8.66 -19.53
CA GLY A 346 -4.31 -9.23 -20.87
C GLY A 346 -4.23 -10.76 -20.87
N ALA A 347 -4.94 -11.40 -21.80
CA ALA A 347 -4.83 -12.85 -21.98
C ALA A 347 -3.43 -13.26 -22.45
N VAL A 348 -2.92 -14.38 -21.95
CA VAL A 348 -1.67 -14.99 -22.43
C VAL A 348 -1.90 -15.52 -23.85
N GLY A 349 -1.11 -15.07 -24.83
CA GLY A 349 -1.21 -15.54 -26.22
C GLY A 349 -1.05 -17.07 -26.30
N LYS A 350 -1.88 -17.76 -27.11
CA LYS A 350 -1.75 -19.21 -27.31
C LYS A 350 -0.38 -19.54 -27.89
N GLY A 351 0.50 -20.16 -27.11
CA GLY A 351 1.82 -20.63 -27.53
C GLY A 351 3.00 -19.76 -27.09
N GLU A 352 2.76 -18.62 -26.42
CA GLU A 352 3.81 -17.85 -25.78
C GLU A 352 4.05 -18.40 -24.37
N SER A 353 5.27 -18.87 -24.10
CA SER A 353 5.70 -19.19 -22.75
C SER A 353 5.62 -17.92 -21.89
N LEU A 354 5.09 -18.02 -20.67
CA LEU A 354 5.15 -16.99 -19.64
C LEU A 354 6.62 -16.65 -19.34
N GLN A 355 7.24 -15.81 -20.17
CA GLN A 355 8.53 -15.24 -19.87
C GLN A 355 8.27 -14.08 -18.93
N HIS A 356 8.39 -14.34 -17.62
CA HIS A 356 8.89 -13.27 -16.76
C HIS A 356 10.15 -12.74 -17.45
N PRO A 357 10.33 -11.42 -17.58
CA PRO A 357 11.54 -10.86 -18.15
C PRO A 357 12.72 -11.09 -17.19
N ASN A 358 13.11 -12.35 -17.00
CA ASN A 358 14.47 -12.74 -16.69
C ASN A 358 15.29 -12.50 -17.97
N LYS A 359 15.41 -11.24 -18.39
CA LYS A 359 16.69 -10.87 -18.97
C LYS A 359 17.69 -11.14 -17.85
N PRO A 360 18.72 -11.97 -18.04
CA PRO A 360 19.83 -11.97 -17.11
C PRO A 360 20.34 -10.54 -17.12
N CYS A 361 19.96 -9.78 -16.10
CA CYS A 361 20.67 -8.55 -15.81
C CYS A 361 22.06 -9.08 -15.47
N SER A 362 23.06 -8.74 -16.30
CA SER A 362 24.43 -8.80 -15.85
C SER A 362 24.51 -7.80 -14.69
N VAL A 363 24.07 -8.22 -13.50
CA VAL A 363 24.17 -7.43 -12.30
C VAL A 363 25.66 -7.26 -12.14
N LEU A 364 26.12 -6.03 -12.31
CA LEU A 364 27.49 -5.68 -12.00
C LEU A 364 27.59 -5.93 -10.49
N GLU A 365 28.23 -7.03 -10.11
CA GLU A 365 28.38 -7.39 -8.71
C GLU A 365 29.08 -6.22 -8.00
N ARG A 366 28.41 -5.68 -6.98
CA ARG A 366 28.84 -4.51 -6.21
C ARG A 366 28.36 -4.66 -4.78
N GLY A 367 29.04 -4.01 -3.84
CA GLY A 367 28.68 -4.01 -2.42
C GLY A 367 29.65 -4.81 -1.55
N SER A 368 29.43 -4.77 -0.24
CA SER A 368 30.34 -5.29 0.79
C SER A 368 30.68 -6.76 0.62
N LEU A 369 29.70 -7.60 0.27
CA LEU A 369 29.91 -9.04 0.05
C LEU A 369 30.74 -9.34 -1.20
N PHE A 370 30.53 -8.59 -2.29
CA PHE A 370 31.31 -8.75 -3.52
C PHE A 370 32.77 -8.32 -3.31
N GLU A 371 32.98 -7.16 -2.68
CA GLU A 371 34.34 -6.68 -2.36
C GLU A 371 35.06 -7.63 -1.40
N TYR A 372 34.36 -8.21 -0.42
CA TYR A 372 34.92 -9.23 0.47
C TYR A 372 35.34 -10.50 -0.29
N ARG A 373 34.48 -11.05 -1.17
CA ARG A 373 34.81 -12.24 -1.98
C ARG A 373 36.00 -11.99 -2.90
N LYS A 374 36.00 -10.85 -3.60
CA LYS A 374 37.11 -10.43 -4.46
C LYS A 374 38.42 -10.31 -3.68
N ALA A 375 38.37 -9.80 -2.45
CA ALA A 375 39.54 -9.72 -1.58
C ALA A 375 40.04 -11.12 -1.12
N GLN A 376 39.15 -12.10 -0.97
CA GLN A 376 39.52 -13.47 -0.62
C GLN A 376 40.09 -14.28 -1.81
N GLU A 377 39.67 -13.97 -3.04
CA GLU A 377 40.18 -14.62 -4.26
C GLU A 377 41.53 -14.04 -4.73
N SER A 378 42.03 -13.00 -4.06
CA SER A 378 43.29 -12.32 -4.38
C SER A 378 44.49 -12.80 -3.54
N VAL A 379 44.38 -13.95 -2.86
CA VAL A 379 45.44 -14.56 -2.02
C VAL A 379 46.00 -15.83 -2.65
#